data_AF-A0A3M0YUN3-F1
#
_entry.id   AF-A0A3M0YUN3-F1
#
_cell.length_a   1.000
_cell.length_b   1.000
_cell.length_c   1.000
_cell.angle_alpha   90.00
_cell.angle_beta   90.00
_cell.angle_gamma   90.00
#
_symmetry.space_group_name_H-M   'P 1'
#
loop_
_entity.id
_entity.type
_entity.pdbx_description
1 polymer ?
#
loop_
_entity_poly.entity_id
_entity_poly.type
_entity_poly.pdbx_seq_one_letter_code
_entity_poly.pdbx_strand_id
1 'polypeptide(L)'
;MSELAASLPCPNFFPPWLEAWLDSACESLSDDQALYEAVNRLHGFYRSADSPPQSRTVEYSQLEVEAYTRFFMPTNMIKVWAIIQRTPSLLQDLMAKDRVRIIDLGCGPGTAIWALIFYAAKHCPQLLEKLSEVIFVDTSPRFLDLGMKLCRELQCHIPAMAHVTWTTCNDSWQHHIRNEADLLIMSNLLREAAAELPPLSTIPARFIFIVEPGTKEAFQGVRRLRNRIAETRDHKVLFPCPACDQPCPMDQDNWCHFAINRFTHPYLQRIAARLKRHSHKHYYSALVLRKERICAASLPSRENWRLLSACRKRNRSAIRWLCNGVVCREVVLNRRARTEQNKLFIDAQRSDLIQIKHSNNQLRRIESTMMVSLLKEP
;
A
#
# COMPACT_ATOMS: atom_id res chain seq x y z
N MET A 1 -15.61 23.38 -7.47
CA MET A 1 -16.14 22.14 -6.85
C MET A 1 -15.00 21.16 -6.70
N SER A 2 -14.71 20.89 -5.44
CA SER A 2 -13.43 20.50 -4.85
C SER A 2 -12.93 19.11 -5.24
N GLU A 3 -11.63 18.92 -5.12
CA GLU A 3 -10.89 17.64 -5.20
C GLU A 3 -11.38 16.54 -4.23
N LEU A 4 -12.52 16.72 -3.57
CA LEU A 4 -13.14 15.79 -2.61
C LEU A 4 -13.62 14.49 -3.27
N ALA A 5 -13.91 14.48 -4.58
CA ALA A 5 -14.37 13.29 -5.31
C ALA A 5 -13.25 12.44 -5.95
N ALA A 6 -11.98 12.70 -5.61
CA ALA A 6 -10.82 12.16 -6.33
C ALA A 6 -10.03 11.07 -5.60
N SER A 7 -10.49 10.67 -4.42
CA SER A 7 -9.85 9.69 -3.57
C SER A 7 -10.76 8.50 -3.39
N LEU A 8 -10.14 7.34 -3.19
CA LEU A 8 -10.89 6.12 -2.95
C LEU A 8 -11.70 6.26 -1.68
N PRO A 9 -12.96 5.78 -1.64
CA PRO A 9 -13.69 5.68 -0.39
C PRO A 9 -12.82 4.92 0.61
N CYS A 10 -12.79 5.37 1.88
CA CYS A 10 -12.05 4.64 2.89
C CYS A 10 -12.70 3.26 3.04
N PRO A 11 -11.97 2.16 2.79
CA PRO A 11 -12.50 0.85 3.09
C PRO A 11 -12.71 0.76 4.60
N ASN A 12 -13.90 0.37 5.05
CA ASN A 12 -14.15 0.09 6.45
C ASN A 12 -14.18 -1.42 6.67
N PHE A 13 -12.99 -1.98 6.86
CA PHE A 13 -12.77 -3.38 7.22
C PHE A 13 -12.36 -3.53 8.67
N PHE A 14 -12.43 -2.45 9.44
CA PHE A 14 -12.23 -2.54 10.87
C PHE A 14 -13.35 -3.38 11.49
N PRO A 15 -13.00 -4.37 12.31
CA PRO A 15 -14.00 -5.09 13.08
C PRO A 15 -14.60 -4.18 14.16
N PRO A 16 -15.83 -4.46 14.63
CA PRO A 16 -16.45 -3.67 15.70
C PRO A 16 -15.66 -3.73 17.01
N TRP A 17 -14.87 -4.78 17.22
CA TRP A 17 -13.99 -4.97 18.37
C TRP A 17 -12.60 -4.35 18.23
N LEU A 18 -12.32 -3.57 17.17
CA LEU A 18 -11.00 -2.95 16.95
C LEU A 18 -10.48 -2.21 18.19
N GLU A 19 -11.32 -1.35 18.77
CA GLU A 19 -10.92 -0.53 19.93
C GLU A 19 -10.57 -1.42 21.12
N ALA A 20 -11.44 -2.37 21.45
CA ALA A 20 -11.22 -3.30 22.57
C ALA A 20 -9.94 -4.14 22.38
N TRP A 21 -9.67 -4.58 21.14
CA TRP A 21 -8.46 -5.34 20.80
C TRP A 21 -7.17 -4.51 20.87
N LEU A 22 -7.23 -3.22 20.51
CA LEU A 22 -6.10 -2.31 20.70
C LEU A 22 -5.88 -2.01 22.18
N ASP A 23 -6.97 -1.84 22.94
CA ASP A 23 -6.94 -1.56 24.37
C ASP A 23 -6.39 -2.74 25.19
N SER A 24 -6.74 -3.97 24.83
CA SER A 24 -6.26 -5.15 25.57
C SER A 24 -4.77 -5.43 25.38
N ALA A 25 -4.19 -5.00 24.25
CA ALA A 25 -2.77 -5.17 23.98
C ALA A 25 -1.89 -4.02 24.53
N CYS A 26 -2.43 -2.82 24.66
CA CYS A 26 -1.71 -1.64 25.18
C CYS A 26 -1.87 -1.52 26.70
N GLU A 27 -0.96 -0.81 27.36
CA GLU A 27 -1.14 -0.51 28.78
C GLU A 27 -2.33 0.44 28.99
N SER A 28 -2.94 0.32 30.17
CA SER A 28 -3.99 1.25 30.58
C SER A 28 -3.34 2.60 30.86
N LEU A 29 -3.76 3.62 30.12
CA LEU A 29 -3.32 4.99 30.35
C LEU A 29 -4.22 5.62 31.42
N SER A 30 -3.61 6.32 32.37
CA SER A 30 -4.33 7.09 33.39
C SER A 30 -5.03 8.32 32.81
N ASP A 31 -4.52 8.85 31.70
CA ASP A 31 -5.11 9.94 30.90
C ASP A 31 -4.69 9.82 29.43
N ASP A 32 -5.64 10.08 28.52
CA ASP A 32 -5.42 10.12 27.08
C ASP A 32 -4.50 11.28 26.64
N GLN A 33 -4.27 12.30 27.48
CA GLN A 33 -3.41 13.43 27.14
C GLN A 33 -1.99 13.00 26.74
N ALA A 34 -1.41 12.05 27.47
CA ALA A 34 -0.07 11.51 27.18
C ALA A 34 -0.03 10.80 25.81
N LEU A 35 -1.09 10.07 25.46
CA LEU A 35 -1.26 9.45 24.15
C LEU A 35 -1.26 10.50 23.04
N TYR A 36 -2.06 11.57 23.19
CA TYR A 36 -2.16 12.61 22.18
C TYR A 36 -0.84 13.34 21.96
N GLU A 37 -0.09 13.61 23.03
CA GLU A 37 1.24 14.21 22.94
C GLU A 37 2.24 13.30 22.24
N ALA A 38 2.23 12.00 22.55
CA ALA A 38 3.07 11.02 21.86
C ALA A 38 2.72 10.92 20.37
N VAL A 39 1.44 10.92 20.00
CA VAL A 39 1.01 10.95 18.59
C VAL A 39 1.46 12.24 17.88
N ASN A 40 1.53 13.37 18.60
CA ASN A 40 2.06 14.63 18.07
C ASN A 40 3.57 14.58 17.86
N ARG A 41 4.35 14.07 18.82
CA ARG A 41 5.79 13.86 18.67
C ARG A 41 6.12 12.98 17.48
N LEU A 42 5.50 11.80 17.39
CA LEU A 42 5.69 10.85 16.30
C LEU A 42 5.35 11.46 14.93
N HIS A 43 4.29 12.23 14.83
CA HIS A 43 3.94 12.88 13.57
C HIS A 43 4.93 13.97 13.15
N GLY A 44 5.44 14.74 14.12
CA GLY A 44 6.54 15.68 13.86
C GLY A 44 7.75 14.93 13.33
N PHE A 45 8.13 13.85 14.02
CA PHE A 45 9.22 12.97 13.64
C PHE A 45 9.05 12.35 12.25
N TYR A 46 7.85 11.94 11.82
CA TYR A 46 7.68 11.39 10.46
C TYR A 46 7.58 12.44 9.36
N ARG A 47 7.53 13.74 9.69
CA ARG A 47 7.37 14.84 8.72
C ARG A 47 8.60 15.73 8.57
N SER A 48 9.52 15.76 9.52
CA SER A 48 10.76 16.52 9.37
C SER A 48 11.57 15.97 8.19
N ALA A 49 12.00 16.86 7.29
CA ALA A 49 12.97 16.51 6.25
C ALA A 49 14.32 16.09 6.88
N ASP A 50 14.58 16.58 8.10
CA ASP A 50 15.73 16.28 8.95
C ASP A 50 15.54 15.03 9.82
N SER A 51 14.45 14.28 9.65
CA SER A 51 14.37 12.97 10.29
C SER A 51 15.56 12.18 9.79
N PRO A 52 16.46 11.73 10.68
CA PRO A 52 17.66 11.05 10.25
C PRO A 52 17.25 9.93 9.29
N PRO A 53 18.09 9.56 8.31
CA PRO A 53 17.95 8.22 7.74
C PRO A 53 17.80 7.29 8.95
N GLN A 54 16.76 6.47 8.99
CA GLN A 54 16.48 5.56 10.11
C GLN A 54 17.61 4.51 10.32
N SER A 55 18.80 4.74 9.72
CA SER A 55 20.07 4.09 10.04
C SER A 55 20.56 4.36 11.47
N ARG A 56 19.95 5.28 12.23
CA ARG A 56 19.99 5.24 13.70
C ARG A 56 18.75 4.50 14.16
N THR A 57 18.93 3.36 14.85
CA THR A 57 17.86 2.65 15.56
C THR A 57 17.08 3.68 16.37
N VAL A 58 15.87 4.00 15.92
CA VAL A 58 14.99 4.91 16.64
C VAL A 58 14.46 4.11 17.81
N GLU A 59 14.94 4.41 19.01
CA GLU A 59 14.43 3.78 20.21
C GLU A 59 13.11 4.47 20.59
N TYR A 60 12.01 3.74 20.43
CA TYR A 60 10.68 4.21 20.81
C TYR A 60 10.44 3.92 22.30
N SER A 61 9.91 4.91 23.03
CA SER A 61 9.37 4.64 24.37
C SER A 61 8.13 3.73 24.30
N GLN A 62 7.78 3.08 25.41
CA GLN A 62 6.56 2.26 25.50
C GLN A 62 5.31 3.05 25.06
N LEU A 63 5.17 4.28 25.56
CA LEU A 63 4.07 5.18 25.20
C LEU A 63 4.05 5.53 23.71
N GLU A 64 5.21 5.67 23.06
CA GLU A 64 5.27 5.94 21.62
C GLU A 64 4.90 4.72 20.78
N VAL A 65 5.30 3.51 21.20
CA VAL A 65 4.89 2.26 20.55
C VAL A 65 3.37 2.08 20.63
N GLU A 66 2.78 2.38 21.79
CA GLU A 66 1.32 2.34 21.97
C GLU A 66 0.62 3.44 21.17
N ALA A 67 1.15 4.67 21.18
CA ALA A 67 0.63 5.77 20.36
C ALA A 67 0.68 5.46 18.86
N TYR A 68 1.76 4.82 18.40
CA TYR A 68 1.88 4.35 17.03
C TYR A 68 0.80 3.32 16.71
N THR A 69 0.66 2.31 17.57
CA THR A 69 -0.29 1.21 17.41
C THR A 69 -1.75 1.68 17.46
N ARG A 70 -2.08 2.61 18.35
CA ARG A 70 -3.44 3.13 18.53
C ARG A 70 -3.88 4.05 17.40
N PHE A 71 -2.96 4.83 16.81
CA PHE A 71 -3.32 5.82 15.80
C PHE A 71 -2.75 5.49 14.42
N PHE A 72 -1.43 5.38 14.30
CA PHE A 72 -0.77 5.28 13.00
C PHE A 72 -1.01 3.93 12.34
N MET A 73 -0.98 2.82 13.09
CA MET A 73 -1.24 1.49 12.54
C MET A 73 -2.61 1.40 11.84
N PRO A 74 -3.77 1.68 12.48
CA PRO A 74 -5.05 1.70 11.79
C PRO A 74 -5.09 2.65 10.57
N THR A 75 -4.50 3.85 10.68
CA THR A 75 -4.45 4.78 9.54
C THR A 75 -3.57 4.31 8.38
N ASN A 76 -2.65 3.38 8.63
CA ASN A 76 -1.82 2.74 7.62
C ASN A 76 -2.45 1.43 7.10
N MET A 77 -3.21 0.71 7.92
CA MET A 77 -3.95 -0.50 7.50
C MET A 77 -4.86 -0.23 6.31
N ILE A 78 -5.54 0.93 6.29
CA ILE A 78 -6.41 1.31 5.15
C ILE A 78 -5.64 1.44 3.83
N LYS A 79 -4.35 1.81 3.87
CA LYS A 79 -3.47 1.88 2.69
C LYS A 79 -3.19 0.50 2.14
N VAL A 80 -2.88 -0.44 3.04
CA VAL A 80 -2.66 -1.86 2.70
C VAL A 80 -3.92 -2.45 2.07
N TRP A 81 -5.10 -2.19 2.64
CA TRP A 81 -6.38 -2.64 2.07
C TRP A 81 -6.62 -2.12 0.66
N ALA A 82 -6.38 -0.83 0.39
CA ALA A 82 -6.57 -0.26 -0.93
C ALA A 82 -5.65 -0.87 -2.00
N ILE A 83 -4.47 -1.37 -1.59
CA ILE A 83 -3.54 -2.09 -2.46
C ILE A 83 -4.03 -3.52 -2.66
N ILE A 84 -4.42 -4.23 -1.59
CA ILE A 84 -4.95 -5.61 -1.66
C ILE A 84 -6.16 -5.70 -2.60
N GLN A 85 -7.08 -4.74 -2.52
CA GLN A 85 -8.24 -4.63 -3.42
C GLN A 85 -7.85 -4.49 -4.90
N ARG A 86 -6.61 -4.05 -5.17
CA ARG A 86 -6.04 -3.87 -6.51
C ARG A 86 -5.08 -4.98 -6.91
N THR A 87 -4.98 -6.01 -6.10
CA THR A 87 -4.16 -7.19 -6.39
C THR A 87 -4.96 -8.45 -6.05
N PRO A 88 -6.14 -8.66 -6.66
CA PRO A 88 -6.95 -9.85 -6.37
C PRO A 88 -6.19 -11.15 -6.66
N SER A 89 -5.33 -11.17 -7.68
CA SER A 89 -4.46 -12.31 -7.99
C SER A 89 -3.50 -12.68 -6.86
N LEU A 90 -3.03 -11.71 -6.06
CA LEU A 90 -2.20 -11.99 -4.88
C LEU A 90 -2.96 -12.91 -3.92
N LEU A 91 -4.20 -12.55 -3.56
CA LEU A 91 -5.00 -13.34 -2.62
C LEU A 91 -5.39 -14.69 -3.23
N GLN A 92 -5.77 -14.73 -4.50
CA GLN A 92 -6.14 -15.96 -5.20
C GLN A 92 -4.99 -16.97 -5.22
N ASP A 93 -3.79 -16.52 -5.58
CA ASP A 93 -2.60 -17.38 -5.63
C ASP A 93 -2.18 -17.86 -4.23
N LEU A 94 -2.33 -17.02 -3.19
CA LEU A 94 -2.08 -17.43 -1.81
C LEU A 94 -3.12 -18.47 -1.33
N MET A 95 -4.40 -18.27 -1.62
CA MET A 95 -5.47 -19.22 -1.27
C MET A 95 -5.35 -20.57 -1.99
N ALA A 96 -4.72 -20.59 -3.17
CA ALA A 96 -4.45 -21.81 -3.93
C ALA A 96 -3.33 -22.67 -3.34
N LYS A 97 -2.59 -22.18 -2.33
CA LYS A 97 -1.58 -22.95 -1.60
C LYS A 97 -2.22 -23.74 -0.46
N ASP A 98 -1.60 -24.87 -0.11
CA ASP A 98 -1.98 -25.64 1.06
C ASP A 98 -1.55 -24.96 2.37
N ARG A 99 -0.35 -24.36 2.35
CA ARG A 99 0.24 -23.62 3.47
C ARG A 99 0.88 -22.35 2.95
N VAL A 100 0.64 -21.25 3.65
CA VAL A 100 1.12 -19.91 3.32
C VAL A 100 2.03 -19.41 4.42
N ARG A 101 3.25 -19.05 4.05
CA ARG A 101 4.25 -18.41 4.93
C ARG A 101 4.41 -16.93 4.59
N ILE A 102 4.32 -16.07 5.60
CA ILE A 102 4.46 -14.61 5.45
C ILE A 102 5.60 -14.10 6.31
N ILE A 103 6.43 -13.22 5.74
CA ILE A 103 7.48 -12.50 6.47
C ILE A 103 7.20 -10.99 6.33
N ASP A 104 7.08 -10.28 7.44
CA ASP A 104 6.92 -8.82 7.49
C ASP A 104 8.22 -8.19 8.01
N LEU A 105 8.95 -7.53 7.09
CA LEU A 105 10.24 -6.89 7.38
C LEU A 105 10.01 -5.45 7.83
N GLY A 106 10.58 -5.07 8.98
CA GLY A 106 10.29 -3.77 9.59
C GLY A 106 8.82 -3.67 10.00
N CYS A 107 8.29 -4.76 10.58
CA CYS A 107 6.85 -4.94 10.77
C CYS A 107 6.21 -3.91 11.73
N GLY A 108 7.02 -3.23 12.56
CA GLY A 108 6.52 -2.44 13.68
C GLY A 108 5.57 -3.30 14.54
N PRO A 109 4.36 -2.82 14.89
CA PRO A 109 3.40 -3.62 15.63
C PRO A 109 2.65 -4.67 14.78
N GLY A 110 3.06 -4.92 13.53
CA GLY A 110 2.40 -5.85 12.60
C GLY A 110 1.34 -5.20 11.68
N THR A 111 1.50 -3.92 11.37
CA THR A 111 0.46 -3.10 10.68
C THR A 111 -0.08 -3.75 9.40
N ALA A 112 0.81 -4.24 8.53
CA ALA A 112 0.42 -4.81 7.25
C ALA A 112 -0.23 -6.18 7.40
N ILE A 113 0.23 -6.96 8.38
CA ILE A 113 -0.30 -8.29 8.70
C ILE A 113 -1.72 -8.19 9.27
N TRP A 114 -1.97 -7.29 10.22
CA TRP A 114 -3.33 -7.07 10.73
C TRP A 114 -4.27 -6.56 9.65
N ALA A 115 -3.77 -5.69 8.75
CA ALA A 115 -4.55 -5.26 7.61
C ALA A 115 -4.95 -6.46 6.73
N LEU A 116 -3.99 -7.32 6.37
CA LEU A 116 -4.24 -8.52 5.57
C LEU A 116 -5.26 -9.45 6.26
N ILE A 117 -5.08 -9.73 7.55
CA ILE A 117 -5.95 -10.64 8.29
C ILE A 117 -7.37 -10.09 8.40
N PHE A 118 -7.54 -8.80 8.73
CA PHE A 118 -8.88 -8.21 8.86
C PHE A 118 -9.60 -8.14 7.52
N TYR A 119 -8.85 -7.86 6.44
CA TYR A 119 -9.38 -7.94 5.09
C TYR A 119 -9.82 -9.38 4.77
N ALA A 120 -8.95 -10.36 5.03
CA ALA A 120 -9.20 -11.76 4.73
C ALA A 120 -10.39 -12.32 5.52
N ALA A 121 -10.47 -12.03 6.82
CA ALA A 121 -11.60 -12.42 7.66
C ALA A 121 -12.96 -11.97 7.09
N LYS A 122 -13.00 -10.81 6.44
CA LYS A 122 -14.22 -10.25 5.87
C LYS A 122 -14.52 -10.70 4.44
N HIS A 123 -13.50 -10.91 3.61
CA HIS A 123 -13.68 -11.08 2.16
C HIS A 123 -13.26 -12.45 1.62
N CYS A 124 -12.34 -13.12 2.29
CA CYS A 124 -11.79 -14.40 1.85
C CYS A 124 -11.27 -15.20 3.05
N PRO A 125 -12.16 -15.61 3.98
CA PRO A 125 -11.76 -16.28 5.23
C PRO A 125 -10.98 -17.58 5.00
N GLN A 126 -11.13 -18.20 3.83
CA GLN A 126 -10.40 -19.38 3.37
C GLN A 126 -8.88 -19.13 3.35
N LEU A 127 -8.44 -17.89 3.12
CA LEU A 127 -7.03 -17.54 3.22
C LEU A 127 -6.50 -17.72 4.65
N LEU A 128 -7.32 -17.45 5.68
CA LEU A 128 -6.90 -17.60 7.07
C LEU A 128 -6.58 -19.06 7.40
N GLU A 129 -7.33 -20.01 6.83
CA GLU A 129 -7.09 -21.45 6.97
C GLU A 129 -5.80 -21.91 6.28
N LYS A 130 -5.29 -21.15 5.31
CA LYS A 130 -4.03 -21.44 4.62
C LYS A 130 -2.82 -20.85 5.33
N LEU A 131 -3.00 -19.83 6.17
CA LEU A 131 -1.89 -19.19 6.88
C LEU A 131 -1.27 -20.18 7.85
N SER A 132 -0.02 -20.57 7.62
CA SER A 132 0.67 -21.53 8.49
C SER A 132 1.69 -20.87 9.40
N GLU A 133 2.35 -19.82 8.92
CA GLU A 133 3.41 -19.14 9.66
C GLU A 133 3.45 -17.65 9.29
N VAL A 134 3.59 -16.81 10.31
CA VAL A 134 3.84 -15.39 10.19
C VAL A 134 5.07 -15.02 10.99
N ILE A 135 6.03 -14.36 10.33
CA ILE A 135 7.29 -13.93 10.93
C ILE A 135 7.34 -12.41 10.96
N PHE A 136 7.39 -11.85 12.17
CA PHE A 136 7.60 -10.44 12.45
C PHE A 136 9.10 -10.18 12.62
N VAL A 137 9.66 -9.31 11.78
CA VAL A 137 11.06 -8.90 11.87
C VAL A 137 11.10 -7.40 12.13
N ASP A 138 11.72 -7.00 13.22
CA ASP A 138 11.92 -5.59 13.57
C ASP A 138 13.13 -5.45 14.51
N THR A 139 13.73 -4.27 14.56
CA THR A 139 14.84 -4.00 15.49
C THR A 139 14.36 -3.49 16.85
N SER A 140 13.08 -3.14 16.96
CA SER A 140 12.45 -2.70 18.20
C SER A 140 11.77 -3.88 18.91
N PRO A 141 12.33 -4.38 20.04
CA PRO A 141 11.69 -5.45 20.81
C PRO A 141 10.31 -5.03 21.32
N ARG A 142 10.10 -3.74 21.63
CA ARG A 142 8.80 -3.23 22.11
C ARG A 142 7.70 -3.36 21.06
N PHE A 143 8.02 -3.13 19.78
CA PHE A 143 7.07 -3.32 18.70
C PHE A 143 6.73 -4.80 18.51
N LEU A 144 7.74 -5.68 18.57
CA LEU A 144 7.55 -7.13 18.49
C LEU A 144 6.69 -7.66 19.64
N ASP A 145 6.98 -7.24 20.87
CA ASP A 145 6.22 -7.61 22.07
C ASP A 145 4.76 -7.18 21.95
N LEU A 146 4.51 -5.95 21.51
CA LEU A 146 3.15 -5.44 21.31
C LEU A 146 2.43 -6.17 20.17
N GLY A 147 3.12 -6.47 19.07
CA GLY A 147 2.60 -7.31 17.99
C GLY A 147 2.19 -8.70 18.47
N MET A 148 2.97 -9.32 19.35
CA MET A 148 2.63 -10.62 19.95
C MET A 148 1.48 -10.55 20.95
N LYS A 149 1.34 -9.45 21.71
CA LYS A 149 0.14 -9.21 22.53
C LYS A 149 -1.11 -9.12 21.64
N LEU A 150 -1.06 -8.31 20.59
CA LEU A 150 -2.14 -8.19 19.60
C LEU A 150 -2.51 -9.54 18.96
N CYS A 151 -1.51 -10.38 18.65
CA CYS A 151 -1.73 -11.74 18.17
C CYS A 151 -2.56 -12.59 19.15
N ARG A 152 -2.18 -12.62 20.43
CA ARG A 152 -2.88 -13.42 21.45
C ARG A 152 -4.34 -12.99 21.60
N GLU A 153 -4.55 -11.67 21.68
CA GLU A 153 -5.89 -11.08 21.78
C GLU A 153 -6.73 -11.31 20.52
N LEU A 154 -6.09 -11.36 19.34
CA LEU A 154 -6.78 -11.63 18.09
C LEU A 154 -7.45 -13.01 18.07
N GLN A 155 -6.85 -14.02 18.71
CA GLN A 155 -7.38 -15.39 18.70
C GLN A 155 -8.75 -15.49 19.40
N CYS A 156 -9.03 -14.62 20.36
CA CYS A 156 -10.35 -14.51 20.99
C CYS A 156 -11.44 -14.02 20.02
N HIS A 157 -11.03 -13.23 19.01
CA HIS A 157 -11.95 -12.64 18.05
C HIS A 157 -12.00 -13.37 16.70
N ILE A 158 -10.90 -14.04 16.32
CA ILE A 158 -10.76 -14.82 15.09
C ILE A 158 -10.14 -16.18 15.44
N PRO A 159 -10.94 -17.14 15.97
CA PRO A 159 -10.44 -18.45 16.38
C PRO A 159 -9.77 -19.25 15.26
N ALA A 160 -10.13 -18.96 13.99
CA ALA A 160 -9.47 -19.52 12.82
C ALA A 160 -7.96 -19.27 12.79
N MET A 161 -7.44 -18.28 13.54
CA MET A 161 -6.01 -17.98 13.61
C MET A 161 -5.24 -18.80 14.66
N ALA A 162 -5.89 -19.65 15.46
CA ALA A 162 -5.25 -20.39 16.54
C ALA A 162 -4.17 -21.39 16.08
N HIS A 163 -4.25 -21.86 14.83
CA HIS A 163 -3.31 -22.82 14.25
C HIS A 163 -2.05 -22.18 13.64
N VAL A 164 -2.01 -20.85 13.52
CA VAL A 164 -0.91 -20.14 12.87
C VAL A 164 0.28 -20.06 13.81
N THR A 165 1.46 -20.42 13.32
CA THR A 165 2.71 -20.20 14.06
C THR A 165 3.14 -18.75 13.93
N TRP A 166 3.37 -18.09 15.07
CA TRP A 166 3.82 -16.70 15.14
C TRP A 166 5.24 -16.64 15.66
N THR A 167 6.13 -16.03 14.89
CA THR A 167 7.55 -15.90 15.22
C THR A 167 7.94 -14.43 15.22
N THR A 168 8.66 -13.99 16.24
CA THR A 168 9.31 -12.67 16.28
C THR A 168 10.81 -12.81 16.15
N CYS A 169 11.42 -11.98 15.33
CA CYS A 169 12.87 -11.86 15.17
C CYS A 169 13.27 -10.42 15.49
N ASN A 170 13.89 -10.22 16.66
CA ASN A 170 14.51 -8.95 17.03
C ASN A 170 15.87 -8.84 16.34
N ASP A 171 15.84 -8.52 15.06
CA ASP A 171 17.01 -8.52 14.20
C ASP A 171 16.80 -7.58 13.00
N SER A 172 17.88 -7.32 12.28
CA SER A 172 17.85 -6.52 11.06
C SER A 172 17.19 -7.30 9.91
N TRP A 173 16.42 -6.59 9.07
CA TRP A 173 15.69 -7.19 7.95
C TRP A 173 16.59 -7.95 6.97
N GLN A 174 17.86 -7.57 6.85
CA GLN A 174 18.88 -8.16 5.96
C GLN A 174 19.08 -9.66 6.23
N HIS A 175 18.97 -10.10 7.48
CA HIS A 175 19.16 -11.52 7.83
C HIS A 175 17.95 -12.38 7.43
N HIS A 176 16.78 -11.78 7.29
CA HIS A 176 15.53 -12.50 7.04
C HIS A 176 15.03 -12.39 5.59
N ILE A 177 15.53 -11.44 4.81
CA ILE A 177 15.13 -11.27 3.40
C ILE A 177 15.49 -12.46 2.50
N ARG A 178 16.39 -13.34 2.95
CA ARG A 178 16.79 -14.56 2.26
C ARG A 178 15.99 -15.80 2.66
N ASN A 179 15.05 -15.66 3.60
CA ASN A 179 14.19 -16.76 4.01
C ASN A 179 13.07 -16.95 2.98
N GLU A 180 12.73 -18.21 2.71
CA GLU A 180 11.63 -18.54 1.81
C GLU A 180 10.30 -18.01 2.34
N ALA A 181 9.49 -17.39 1.48
CA ALA A 181 8.16 -16.90 1.83
C ALA A 181 7.19 -16.97 0.65
N ASP A 182 5.91 -17.17 0.91
CA ASP A 182 4.88 -16.94 -0.10
C ASP A 182 4.63 -15.44 -0.27
N LEU A 183 4.66 -14.69 0.83
CA LEU A 183 4.53 -13.24 0.84
C LEU A 183 5.60 -12.59 1.72
N LEU A 184 6.41 -11.72 1.12
CA LEU A 184 7.33 -10.83 1.82
C LEU A 184 6.75 -9.42 1.82
N ILE A 185 6.63 -8.80 2.99
CA ILE A 185 6.08 -7.45 3.16
C ILE A 185 7.20 -6.49 3.58
N MET A 186 7.19 -5.31 2.98
CA MET A 186 8.03 -4.17 3.37
C MET A 186 7.13 -2.93 3.45
N SER A 187 6.70 -2.58 4.66
CA SER A 187 5.80 -1.45 4.92
C SER A 187 6.55 -0.32 5.63
N ASN A 188 6.74 0.82 4.95
CA ASN A 188 7.54 1.96 5.43
C ASN A 188 9.01 1.61 5.75
N LEU A 189 9.61 0.69 4.97
CA LEU A 189 10.98 0.20 5.16
C LEU A 189 11.94 0.65 4.06
N LEU A 190 11.46 0.92 2.84
CA LEU A 190 12.32 1.15 1.68
C LEU A 190 13.19 2.38 1.80
N ARG A 191 12.82 3.37 2.60
CA ARG A 191 13.67 4.54 2.83
C ARG A 191 15.06 4.12 3.32
N GLU A 192 15.11 3.09 4.16
CA GLU A 192 16.34 2.50 4.71
C GLU A 192 16.87 1.40 3.80
N ALA A 193 16.00 0.47 3.39
CA ALA A 193 16.44 -0.75 2.74
C ALA A 193 16.82 -0.56 1.27
N ALA A 194 16.29 0.45 0.56
CA ALA A 194 16.34 0.47 -0.91
C ALA A 194 17.75 0.46 -1.51
N ALA A 195 18.75 1.02 -0.82
CA ALA A 195 20.14 1.01 -1.27
C ALA A 195 20.84 -0.34 -1.04
N GLU A 196 20.40 -1.09 -0.02
CA GLU A 196 21.02 -2.34 0.43
C GLU A 196 20.29 -3.59 -0.06
N LEU A 197 19.10 -3.43 -0.67
CA LEU A 197 18.30 -4.55 -1.16
C LEU A 197 19.08 -5.39 -2.18
N PRO A 198 19.21 -6.71 -1.96
CA PRO A 198 19.86 -7.60 -2.91
C PRO A 198 19.11 -7.62 -4.24
N PRO A 199 19.69 -8.17 -5.33
CA PRO A 199 18.93 -8.42 -6.56
C PRO A 199 17.61 -9.13 -6.25
N LEU A 200 16.48 -8.54 -6.68
CA LEU A 200 15.15 -9.06 -6.34
C LEU A 200 14.98 -10.52 -6.78
N SER A 201 15.60 -10.92 -7.90
CA SER A 201 15.66 -12.31 -8.38
C SER A 201 16.13 -13.31 -7.33
N THR A 202 17.00 -12.86 -6.42
CA THR A 202 17.64 -13.69 -5.39
C THR A 202 16.86 -13.72 -4.07
N ILE A 203 15.78 -12.94 -3.95
CA ILE A 203 14.84 -13.02 -2.83
C ILE A 203 13.93 -14.23 -3.08
N PRO A 204 13.88 -15.22 -2.17
CA PRO A 204 13.06 -16.43 -2.34
C PRO A 204 11.61 -16.19 -1.86
N ALA A 205 11.00 -15.10 -2.33
CA ALA A 205 9.61 -14.79 -2.07
C ALA A 205 8.77 -14.93 -3.34
N ARG A 206 7.59 -15.56 -3.27
CA ARG A 206 6.66 -15.60 -4.41
C ARG A 206 6.07 -14.22 -4.69
N PHE A 207 5.70 -13.50 -3.63
CA PHE A 207 5.18 -12.14 -3.69
C PHE A 207 6.02 -11.19 -2.84
N ILE A 208 6.22 -9.98 -3.35
CA ILE A 208 6.81 -8.88 -2.58
C ILE A 208 5.79 -7.73 -2.56
N PHE A 209 5.37 -7.34 -1.37
CA PHE A 209 4.38 -6.30 -1.14
C PHE A 209 5.02 -5.10 -0.48
N ILE A 210 4.99 -3.97 -1.16
CA ILE A 210 5.64 -2.74 -0.72
C ILE A 210 4.59 -1.65 -0.59
N VAL A 211 4.58 -0.99 0.56
CA VAL A 211 3.81 0.23 0.80
C VAL A 211 4.67 1.27 1.50
N GLU A 212 4.61 2.50 1.00
CA GLU A 212 5.38 3.63 1.51
C GLU A 212 4.45 4.85 1.66
N PRO A 213 4.82 5.84 2.47
CA PRO A 213 4.14 7.14 2.47
C PRO A 213 4.12 7.73 1.05
N GLY A 214 3.02 8.37 0.67
CA GLY A 214 2.87 8.96 -0.67
C GLY A 214 3.64 10.28 -0.85
N THR A 215 4.89 10.34 -0.41
CA THR A 215 5.80 11.49 -0.47
C THR A 215 6.78 11.35 -1.62
N LYS A 216 7.39 12.47 -2.04
CA LYS A 216 8.40 12.48 -3.12
C LYS A 216 9.61 11.64 -2.71
N GLU A 217 10.02 11.75 -1.44
CA GLU A 217 11.18 11.12 -0.85
C GLU A 217 11.01 9.59 -0.80
N ALA A 218 9.90 9.10 -0.27
CA ALA A 218 9.66 7.66 -0.15
C ALA A 218 9.46 6.99 -1.52
N PHE A 219 8.87 7.70 -2.48
CA PHE A 219 8.72 7.19 -3.86
C PHE A 219 10.08 6.94 -4.55
N GLN A 220 11.17 7.58 -4.14
CA GLN A 220 12.48 7.34 -4.75
C GLN A 220 12.91 5.87 -4.62
N GLY A 221 12.68 5.25 -3.46
CA GLY A 221 12.97 3.83 -3.23
C GLY A 221 12.11 2.93 -4.12
N VAL A 222 10.80 3.21 -4.19
CA VAL A 222 9.85 2.50 -5.06
C VAL A 222 10.27 2.59 -6.53
N ARG A 223 10.66 3.78 -7.00
CA ARG A 223 11.12 3.99 -8.37
C ARG A 223 12.41 3.23 -8.66
N ARG A 224 13.39 3.24 -7.75
CA ARG A 224 14.64 2.48 -7.91
C ARG A 224 14.36 0.99 -8.11
N LEU A 225 13.51 0.40 -7.27
CA LEU A 225 13.12 -1.01 -7.41
C LEU A 225 12.38 -1.28 -8.72
N ARG A 226 11.42 -0.42 -9.08
CA ARG A 226 10.68 -0.56 -10.33
C ARG A 226 11.56 -0.39 -11.57
N ASN A 227 12.69 0.31 -11.49
CA ASN A 227 13.66 0.39 -12.59
C ASN A 227 14.50 -0.89 -12.69
N ARG A 228 14.99 -1.42 -11.56
CA ARG A 228 15.71 -2.71 -11.52
C ARG A 228 14.89 -3.84 -12.15
N ILE A 229 13.58 -3.89 -11.88
CA ILE A 229 12.66 -4.90 -12.46
C ILE A 229 12.55 -4.75 -13.98
N ALA A 230 12.55 -3.52 -14.50
CA ALA A 230 12.48 -3.30 -15.94
C ALA A 230 13.73 -3.79 -16.68
N GLU A 231 14.88 -3.74 -16.01
CA GLU A 231 16.16 -4.26 -16.50
C GLU A 231 16.20 -5.81 -16.46
N THR A 232 15.78 -6.42 -15.34
CA THR A 232 15.91 -7.87 -15.12
C THR A 232 14.75 -8.69 -15.70
N ARG A 233 13.53 -8.14 -15.72
CA ARG A 233 12.27 -8.80 -16.11
C ARG A 233 11.99 -10.12 -15.38
N ASP A 234 12.45 -10.20 -14.14
CA ASP A 234 12.31 -11.36 -13.25
C ASP A 234 11.00 -11.35 -12.42
N HIS A 235 10.31 -10.22 -12.39
CA HIS A 235 9.04 -10.04 -11.67
C HIS A 235 7.97 -9.40 -12.56
N LYS A 236 6.73 -9.83 -12.33
CA LYS A 236 5.54 -9.13 -12.80
C LYS A 236 5.08 -8.11 -11.77
N VAL A 237 4.85 -6.88 -12.22
CA VAL A 237 4.23 -5.84 -11.39
C VAL A 237 2.71 -6.04 -11.41
N LEU A 238 2.12 -6.32 -10.26
CA LEU A 238 0.67 -6.42 -10.08
C LEU A 238 0.03 -5.05 -9.83
N PHE A 239 0.74 -4.18 -9.10
CA PHE A 239 0.31 -2.81 -8.83
C PHE A 239 1.53 -1.90 -8.62
N PRO A 240 1.54 -0.64 -9.08
CA PRO A 240 0.50 0.07 -9.83
C PRO A 240 0.71 0.09 -11.35
N CYS A 241 1.90 -0.26 -11.80
CA CYS A 241 2.34 -0.03 -13.18
C CYS A 241 1.69 -1.04 -14.14
N PRO A 242 0.94 -0.57 -15.17
CA PRO A 242 0.40 -1.47 -16.19
C PRO A 242 1.50 -2.18 -17.00
N ALA A 243 2.63 -1.50 -17.21
CA ALA A 243 3.82 -2.06 -17.85
C ALA A 243 5.11 -1.71 -17.09
N CYS A 244 6.11 -2.58 -17.19
CA CYS A 244 7.38 -2.44 -16.47
C CYS A 244 8.56 -3.02 -17.25
N ASP A 245 8.68 -2.72 -18.54
CA ASP A 245 9.73 -3.23 -19.43
C ASP A 245 10.70 -2.14 -19.93
N GLN A 246 10.48 -0.90 -19.48
CA GLN A 246 11.32 0.29 -19.65
C GLN A 246 11.43 0.99 -18.29
N PRO A 247 12.40 1.87 -18.02
CA PRO A 247 12.45 2.66 -16.79
C PRO A 247 11.16 3.44 -16.50
N CYS A 248 10.93 3.78 -15.22
CA CYS A 248 9.76 4.53 -14.81
C CYS A 248 9.71 5.89 -15.51
N PRO A 249 8.59 6.27 -16.17
CA PRO A 249 8.48 7.53 -16.89
C PRO A 249 8.28 8.75 -15.99
N MET A 250 8.23 8.58 -14.68
CA MET A 250 8.17 9.70 -13.75
C MET A 250 9.57 10.22 -13.47
N ASP A 251 9.80 11.46 -13.89
CA ASP A 251 11.02 12.22 -13.63
C ASP A 251 11.23 12.47 -12.13
N GLN A 252 12.36 13.11 -11.77
CA GLN A 252 12.74 13.34 -10.38
C GLN A 252 11.81 14.29 -9.63
N ASP A 253 11.02 15.12 -10.32
CA ASP A 253 10.16 16.11 -9.69
C ASP A 253 8.73 15.66 -9.49
N ASN A 254 8.36 14.52 -10.09
CA ASN A 254 7.06 13.90 -9.93
C ASN A 254 7.13 12.57 -9.16
N TRP A 255 6.02 12.17 -8.54
CA TRP A 255 5.96 10.92 -7.79
C TRP A 255 4.64 10.18 -7.94
N CYS A 256 4.71 8.85 -8.07
CA CYS A 256 3.54 8.00 -8.20
C CYS A 256 2.94 7.78 -6.83
N HIS A 257 1.79 8.39 -6.57
CA HIS A 257 1.09 8.23 -5.31
C HIS A 257 -0.42 8.14 -5.53
N PHE A 258 -1.11 7.60 -4.54
CA PHE A 258 -2.54 7.43 -4.49
C PHE A 258 -3.08 7.98 -3.18
N ALA A 259 -4.39 8.16 -3.11
CA ALA A 259 -5.05 8.78 -1.98
C ALA A 259 -6.31 8.01 -1.60
N ILE A 260 -6.43 7.75 -0.30
CA ILE A 260 -7.64 7.18 0.30
C ILE A 260 -8.30 8.29 1.10
N ASN A 261 -9.62 8.34 1.08
CA ASN A 261 -10.39 9.23 1.92
C ASN A 261 -10.12 8.97 3.40
N ARG A 262 -10.44 9.96 4.22
CA ARG A 262 -10.37 9.87 5.68
C ARG A 262 -11.08 8.62 6.19
N PHE A 263 -10.49 7.97 7.18
CA PHE A 263 -11.11 6.88 7.92
C PHE A 263 -12.44 7.32 8.55
N THR A 264 -13.37 6.37 8.62
CA THR A 264 -14.72 6.57 9.14
C THR A 264 -14.95 5.93 10.51
N HIS A 265 -13.98 5.18 11.04
CA HIS A 265 -14.13 4.48 12.32
C HIS A 265 -14.18 5.49 13.49
N PRO A 266 -15.22 5.45 14.36
CA PRO A 266 -15.41 6.43 15.43
C PRO A 266 -14.20 6.62 16.35
N TYR A 267 -13.55 5.53 16.78
CA TYR A 267 -12.32 5.56 17.58
C TYR A 267 -11.24 6.46 16.99
N LEU A 268 -10.89 6.25 15.71
CA LEU A 268 -9.88 7.04 15.03
C LEU A 268 -10.33 8.49 14.82
N GLN A 269 -11.62 8.71 14.58
CA GLN A 269 -12.18 10.06 14.43
C GLN A 269 -12.08 10.87 15.72
N ARG A 270 -12.32 10.25 16.89
CA ARG A 270 -12.15 10.91 18.20
C ARG A 270 -10.71 11.37 18.40
N ILE A 271 -9.75 10.46 18.23
CA ILE A 271 -8.32 10.79 18.37
C ILE A 271 -7.91 11.90 17.38
N ALA A 272 -8.31 11.78 16.11
CA ALA A 272 -7.97 12.75 15.09
C ALA A 272 -8.60 14.13 15.33
N ALA A 273 -9.84 14.19 15.83
CA ALA A 273 -10.50 15.44 16.20
C ALA A 273 -9.78 16.13 17.36
N ARG A 274 -9.41 15.37 18.40
CA ARG A 274 -8.67 15.89 19.56
C ARG A 274 -7.31 16.46 19.16
N LEU A 275 -6.62 15.80 18.23
CA LEU A 275 -5.34 16.24 17.68
C LEU A 275 -5.48 17.39 16.65
N LYS A 276 -6.69 17.87 16.37
CA LYS A 276 -7.00 18.85 15.30
C LYS A 276 -6.46 18.42 13.93
N ARG A 277 -6.43 17.11 13.68
CA ARG A 277 -5.96 16.51 12.44
C ARG A 277 -7.12 16.26 11.50
N HIS A 278 -7.41 17.26 10.68
CA HIS A 278 -8.53 17.24 9.73
C HIS A 278 -8.13 16.75 8.32
N SER A 279 -6.98 16.08 8.15
CA SER A 279 -6.60 15.55 6.83
C SER A 279 -7.74 14.70 6.27
N HIS A 280 -8.20 15.07 5.07
CA HIS A 280 -9.26 14.35 4.37
C HIS A 280 -8.73 13.18 3.55
N LYS A 281 -7.39 13.08 3.42
CA LYS A 281 -6.73 12.11 2.55
C LYS A 281 -5.50 11.50 3.21
N HIS A 282 -5.29 10.21 2.95
CA HIS A 282 -4.09 9.48 3.31
C HIS A 282 -3.37 9.06 2.03
N TYR A 283 -2.18 9.61 1.82
CA TYR A 283 -1.39 9.36 0.63
C TYR A 283 -0.45 8.16 0.81
N TYR A 284 -0.30 7.37 -0.24
CA TYR A 284 0.59 6.21 -0.26
C TYR A 284 1.20 6.00 -1.65
N SER A 285 2.38 5.41 -1.67
CA SER A 285 3.00 4.81 -2.84
C SER A 285 3.12 3.31 -2.59
N ALA A 286 3.05 2.49 -3.63
CA ALA A 286 3.10 1.04 -3.48
C ALA A 286 3.77 0.39 -4.68
N LEU A 287 4.22 -0.84 -4.48
CA LEU A 287 4.69 -1.73 -5.52
C LEU A 287 4.42 -3.17 -5.08
N VAL A 288 3.57 -3.88 -5.82
CA VAL A 288 3.28 -5.30 -5.54
C VAL A 288 3.82 -6.12 -6.70
N LEU A 289 4.65 -7.10 -6.36
CA LEU A 289 5.40 -7.91 -7.30
C LEU A 289 5.04 -9.38 -7.14
N ARG A 290 4.96 -10.09 -8.25
CA ARG A 290 4.96 -11.55 -8.31
C ARG A 290 6.24 -12.02 -8.97
N LYS A 291 6.93 -12.97 -8.35
CA LYS A 291 8.11 -13.63 -8.93
C LYS A 291 7.66 -14.46 -10.12
N GLU A 292 7.92 -13.94 -11.31
CA GLU A 292 7.45 -14.47 -12.59
C GLU A 292 8.27 -13.79 -13.69
N ARG A 293 9.03 -14.60 -14.43
CA ARG A 293 9.84 -14.07 -15.53
C ARG A 293 8.92 -13.66 -16.69
N ILE A 294 9.01 -12.39 -17.10
CA ILE A 294 8.22 -11.87 -18.23
C ILE A 294 9.01 -12.07 -19.52
N CYS A 295 8.44 -12.82 -20.47
CA CYS A 295 8.97 -12.92 -21.83
C CYS A 295 8.44 -11.81 -22.73
N ALA A 296 9.14 -11.52 -23.83
CA ALA A 296 8.79 -10.45 -24.76
C ALA A 296 7.37 -10.60 -25.36
N ALA A 297 6.90 -11.83 -25.56
CA ALA A 297 5.57 -12.14 -26.08
C ALA A 297 4.43 -11.81 -25.08
N SER A 298 4.74 -11.69 -23.78
CA SER A 298 3.78 -11.41 -22.72
C SER A 298 3.86 -9.97 -22.20
N LEU A 299 4.43 -9.06 -22.99
CA LEU A 299 4.54 -7.66 -22.61
C LEU A 299 3.15 -7.01 -22.50
N PRO A 300 2.90 -6.20 -21.46
CA PRO A 300 1.59 -5.57 -21.28
C PRO A 300 1.24 -4.60 -22.40
N SER A 301 -0.06 -4.53 -22.73
CA SER A 301 -0.58 -3.59 -23.73
C SER A 301 -0.25 -2.15 -23.36
N ARG A 302 0.15 -1.36 -24.38
CA ARG A 302 0.38 0.10 -24.24
C ARG A 302 -0.90 0.91 -24.14
N GLU A 303 -2.04 0.26 -24.36
CA GLU A 303 -3.38 0.82 -24.24
C GLU A 303 -3.88 0.83 -22.78
N ASN A 304 -3.17 0.19 -21.85
CA ASN A 304 -3.57 0.11 -20.45
C ASN A 304 -2.97 1.27 -19.67
N TRP A 305 -3.81 2.12 -19.08
CA TRP A 305 -3.41 3.34 -18.37
C TRP A 305 -3.92 3.33 -16.94
N ARG A 306 -3.01 3.60 -16.00
CA ARG A 306 -3.34 3.91 -14.61
C ARG A 306 -3.72 5.39 -14.51
N LEU A 307 -4.86 5.67 -13.90
CA LEU A 307 -5.29 7.03 -13.58
C LEU A 307 -4.51 7.56 -12.38
N LEU A 308 -3.64 8.54 -12.57
CA LEU A 308 -2.80 9.07 -11.50
C LEU A 308 -3.43 10.27 -10.77
N SER A 309 -4.35 10.98 -11.44
CA SER A 309 -5.02 12.15 -10.86
C SER A 309 -6.55 12.04 -10.89
N ALA A 310 -7.17 12.90 -10.09
CA ALA A 310 -8.56 13.30 -10.25
C ALA A 310 -8.86 13.74 -11.70
N CYS A 311 -10.14 13.66 -12.10
CA CYS A 311 -10.64 14.42 -13.25
C CYS A 311 -10.66 15.91 -12.90
N ARG A 312 -9.80 16.69 -13.53
CA ARG A 312 -9.86 18.15 -13.47
C ARG A 312 -10.70 18.67 -14.63
N LYS A 313 -11.55 19.66 -14.38
CA LYS A 313 -12.35 20.32 -15.43
C LYS A 313 -11.79 21.72 -15.70
N ARG A 314 -11.40 21.99 -16.94
CA ARG A 314 -10.93 23.31 -17.40
C ARG A 314 -11.51 23.60 -18.77
N ASN A 315 -12.08 24.78 -18.99
CA ASN A 315 -12.68 25.19 -20.27
C ASN A 315 -13.65 24.13 -20.86
N ARG A 316 -14.47 23.51 -19.99
CA ARG A 316 -15.39 22.41 -20.33
C ARG A 316 -14.70 21.13 -20.86
N SER A 317 -13.38 21.03 -20.82
CA SER A 317 -12.62 19.80 -21.06
C SER A 317 -12.38 19.06 -19.75
N ALA A 318 -12.25 17.74 -19.83
CA ALA A 318 -11.79 16.88 -18.74
C ALA A 318 -10.30 16.59 -18.92
N ILE A 319 -9.52 16.64 -17.84
CA ILE A 319 -8.05 16.58 -17.87
C ILE A 319 -7.57 15.63 -16.77
N ARG A 320 -6.69 14.68 -17.12
CA ARG A 320 -6.10 13.72 -16.16
C ARG A 320 -4.63 13.43 -16.45
N TRP A 321 -3.86 13.17 -15.40
CA TRP A 321 -2.58 12.49 -15.52
C TRP A 321 -2.79 10.99 -15.63
N LEU A 322 -2.20 10.39 -16.66
CA LEU A 322 -2.22 8.96 -16.94
C LEU A 322 -0.79 8.42 -16.97
N CYS A 323 -0.63 7.15 -16.60
CA CYS A 323 0.62 6.42 -16.84
C CYS A 323 0.36 4.99 -17.29
N ASN A 324 0.94 4.58 -18.42
CA ASN A 324 0.90 3.19 -18.88
C ASN A 324 2.14 2.38 -18.45
N GLY A 325 2.98 2.97 -17.61
CA GLY A 325 4.23 2.37 -17.14
C GLY A 325 5.45 2.71 -18.01
N VAL A 326 5.27 3.22 -19.23
CA VAL A 326 6.36 3.67 -20.12
C VAL A 326 6.23 5.15 -20.49
N VAL A 327 5.02 5.68 -20.42
CA VAL A 327 4.70 7.07 -20.67
C VAL A 327 3.83 7.57 -19.52
N CYS A 328 4.20 8.72 -18.96
CA CYS A 328 3.39 9.48 -18.00
C CYS A 328 3.09 10.86 -18.59
N ARG A 329 1.82 11.27 -18.64
CA ARG A 329 1.43 12.57 -19.20
C ARG A 329 0.02 12.98 -18.83
N GLU A 330 -0.26 14.26 -19.04
CA GLU A 330 -1.60 14.80 -19.03
C GLU A 330 -2.34 14.48 -20.35
N VAL A 331 -3.57 13.98 -20.23
CA VAL A 331 -4.46 13.64 -21.35
C VAL A 331 -5.76 14.44 -21.21
N VAL A 332 -6.26 14.94 -22.35
CA VAL A 332 -7.41 15.85 -22.40
C VAL A 332 -8.56 15.23 -23.19
N LEU A 333 -9.76 15.23 -22.62
CA LEU A 333 -11.02 14.97 -23.32
C LEU A 333 -11.79 16.29 -23.49
N ASN A 334 -11.82 16.78 -24.73
CA ASN A 334 -12.52 18.02 -25.07
C ASN A 334 -14.04 17.84 -25.07
N ARG A 335 -14.79 18.91 -24.78
CA ARG A 335 -16.28 18.88 -24.77
C ARG A 335 -16.86 18.29 -26.06
N ARG A 336 -16.30 18.66 -27.22
CA ARG A 336 -16.78 18.22 -28.55
C ARG A 336 -16.51 16.73 -28.83
N ALA A 337 -15.57 16.13 -28.10
CA ALA A 337 -15.21 14.73 -28.27
C ALA A 337 -15.92 13.81 -27.26
N ARG A 338 -16.74 14.35 -26.35
CA ARG A 338 -17.45 13.54 -25.34
C ARG A 338 -18.50 12.68 -26.01
N THR A 339 -18.38 11.38 -25.80
CA THR A 339 -19.33 10.37 -26.28
C THR A 339 -19.60 9.38 -25.13
N GLU A 340 -20.63 8.55 -25.25
CA GLU A 340 -20.89 7.53 -24.22
C GLU A 340 -19.73 6.52 -24.12
N GLN A 341 -19.03 6.26 -25.24
CA GLN A 341 -17.91 5.32 -25.32
C GLN A 341 -16.65 5.78 -24.57
N ASN A 342 -16.49 7.09 -24.34
CA ASN A 342 -15.34 7.64 -23.61
C ASN A 342 -15.69 8.31 -22.28
N LYS A 343 -16.97 8.24 -21.88
CA LYS A 343 -17.48 8.78 -20.63
C LYS A 343 -16.73 8.25 -19.39
N LEU A 344 -16.27 7.00 -19.43
CA LEU A 344 -15.45 6.40 -18.37
C LEU A 344 -14.16 7.18 -18.07
N PHE A 345 -13.60 7.92 -19.04
CA PHE A 345 -12.48 8.82 -18.77
C PHE A 345 -12.84 9.91 -17.74
N ILE A 346 -14.10 10.33 -17.69
CA ILE A 346 -14.60 11.32 -16.73
C ILE A 346 -14.99 10.64 -15.42
N ASP A 347 -15.62 9.48 -15.47
CA ASP A 347 -16.29 8.86 -14.32
C ASP A 347 -15.37 7.96 -13.47
N ALA A 348 -14.32 7.39 -14.07
CA ALA A 348 -13.38 6.51 -13.38
C ALA A 348 -12.64 7.22 -12.23
N GLN A 349 -12.26 6.47 -11.19
CA GLN A 349 -11.63 7.01 -9.99
C GLN A 349 -10.11 7.12 -10.16
N ARG A 350 -9.49 7.97 -9.35
CA ARG A 350 -8.01 7.95 -9.24
C ARG A 350 -7.60 6.54 -8.86
N SER A 351 -6.47 6.09 -9.40
CA SER A 351 -5.90 4.74 -9.30
C SER A 351 -6.60 3.65 -10.09
N ASP A 352 -7.69 3.91 -10.82
CA ASP A 352 -8.29 2.90 -11.69
C ASP A 352 -7.36 2.54 -12.86
N LEU A 353 -7.46 1.29 -13.31
CA LEU A 353 -6.84 0.80 -14.53
C LEU A 353 -7.87 0.89 -15.66
N ILE A 354 -7.56 1.63 -16.72
CA ILE A 354 -8.43 1.74 -17.89
C ILE A 354 -7.70 1.28 -19.14
N GLN A 355 -8.45 0.80 -20.14
CA GLN A 355 -7.95 0.62 -21.49
C GLN A 355 -8.43 1.79 -22.35
N ILE A 356 -7.52 2.35 -23.14
CA ILE A 356 -7.83 3.35 -24.16
C ILE A 356 -7.36 2.80 -25.50
N LYS A 357 -8.30 2.28 -26.30
CA LYS A 357 -7.98 1.77 -27.63
C LYS A 357 -7.67 2.94 -28.55
N HIS A 358 -6.44 2.99 -29.05
CA HIS A 358 -5.98 4.08 -29.92
C HIS A 358 -5.02 3.56 -30.99
N SER A 359 -5.11 4.13 -32.19
CA SER A 359 -4.24 3.75 -33.31
C SER A 359 -2.82 4.33 -33.22
N ASN A 360 -2.54 5.23 -32.28
CA ASN A 360 -1.30 6.01 -32.27
C ASN A 360 -0.62 6.07 -30.90
N ASN A 361 0.68 5.78 -30.83
CA ASN A 361 1.46 5.71 -29.57
C ASN A 361 1.63 7.07 -28.84
N GLN A 362 1.06 8.15 -29.35
CA GLN A 362 1.13 9.49 -28.75
C GLN A 362 -0.21 9.97 -28.21
N LEU A 363 -0.85 9.19 -27.33
CA LEU A 363 -2.06 9.62 -26.66
C LEU A 363 -1.82 10.96 -25.92
N ARG A 364 -2.43 12.04 -26.39
CA ARG A 364 -2.46 13.36 -25.71
C ARG A 364 -3.89 13.86 -25.55
N ARG A 365 -4.80 13.36 -26.37
CA ARG A 365 -6.22 13.72 -26.37
C ARG A 365 -7.05 12.46 -26.55
N ILE A 366 -8.21 12.43 -25.90
CA ILE A 366 -9.24 11.42 -26.17
C ILE A 366 -10.11 11.96 -27.31
N GLU A 367 -10.20 11.21 -28.40
CA GLU A 367 -11.04 11.53 -29.56
C GLU A 367 -12.44 10.92 -29.44
N SER A 368 -13.38 11.39 -30.25
CA SER A 368 -14.78 10.93 -30.21
C SER A 368 -14.94 9.46 -30.59
N THR A 369 -14.02 8.92 -31.39
CA THR A 369 -13.98 7.53 -31.86
C THR A 369 -13.26 6.58 -30.90
N MET A 370 -12.58 7.11 -29.87
CA MET A 370 -11.83 6.27 -28.93
C MET A 370 -12.75 5.67 -27.89
N MET A 371 -12.56 4.38 -27.64
CA MET A 371 -13.25 3.64 -26.58
C MET A 371 -12.41 3.64 -25.31
N VAL A 372 -13.03 3.97 -24.18
CA VAL A 372 -12.42 3.91 -22.86
C VAL A 372 -13.18 2.89 -22.03
N SER A 373 -12.51 1.84 -21.59
CA SER A 373 -13.09 0.79 -20.74
C SER A 373 -12.33 0.67 -19.41
N LEU A 374 -13.04 0.30 -18.35
CA LEU A 374 -12.41 -0.06 -17.08
C LEU A 374 -11.86 -1.49 -17.19
N LEU A 375 -10.63 -1.69 -16.74
CA LEU A 375 -10.01 -3.01 -16.67
C LEU A 375 -10.10 -3.57 -15.26
N LYS A 376 -10.19 -4.90 -15.17
CA LYS A 376 -9.97 -5.61 -13.91
C LYS A 376 -8.48 -5.55 -13.59
N GLU A 377 -8.18 -5.48 -12.30
CA GLU A 377 -6.81 -5.58 -11.81
C GLU A 377 -6.26 -6.99 -12.05
N PRO A 378 -4.94 -7.12 -12.31
CA PRO A 378 -4.32 -8.36 -12.76
C PRO A 378 -4.20 -9.44 -11.68
#